data_AF-A0AAI9ZG94-F1
#
_entry.id   AF-A0AAI9ZG94-F1
#
_cell.length_a   1.000
_cell.length_b   1.000
_cell.length_c   1.000
_cell.angle_alpha   90.00
_cell.angle_beta   90.00
_cell.angle_gamma   90.00
#
_symmetry.space_group_name_H-M   'P 1'
#
loop_
_entity.id
_entity.type
_entity.pdbx_description
1 polymer ?
#
loop_
_entity_poly.entity_id
_entity_poly.type
_entity_poly.pdbx_seq_one_letter_code
_entity_poly.pdbx_strand_id
1 'polypeptide(L)'
;MNEMQVANSQIVVGDRNKAAPWYSIEAQISPEARKMLEEYAGIPPDEVRDHVVAMRDKIWEVFPYPCIGEFHFLDFNLSHRPGYPQLLARLQDNPDARHLDIACCVGQDLRRLVYDGIDSSKIVAIELEQGYIDAGYELFRDRVSLKTRFVNADMLDDGDARLDAMEGTFDTAHLGLCLHLWTRENQMVVLRRVIRLLKQEPGVMIVGHAAGHADGIELPGIHNKPALRHNLETWEKMWAELSEQTGSKWKLRTVVSEQIGTRGVVRPSWWGTDMRYVGFELTRE
;
A
#
# COMPACT_ATOMS: atom_id res chain seq x y z
N MET A 1 -1.45 -45.52 -25.80
CA MET A 1 -2.01 -44.88 -24.60
C MET A 1 -1.18 -43.63 -24.36
N ASN A 2 -1.74 -42.45 -24.68
CA ASN A 2 -1.07 -41.18 -24.41
C ASN A 2 -1.25 -40.87 -22.93
N GLU A 3 -0.19 -41.00 -22.14
CA GLU A 3 -0.12 -40.37 -20.84
C GLU A 3 -0.05 -38.86 -21.07
N MET A 4 -1.18 -38.18 -20.85
CA MET A 4 -1.18 -36.74 -20.64
C MET A 4 -0.30 -36.46 -19.43
N GLN A 5 0.88 -35.88 -19.66
CA GLN A 5 1.60 -35.11 -18.65
C GLN A 5 0.63 -34.05 -18.13
N VAL A 6 0.03 -34.32 -16.97
CA VAL A 6 -0.62 -33.28 -16.18
C VAL A 6 0.52 -32.37 -15.74
N ALA A 7 0.69 -31.25 -16.45
CA ALA A 7 1.58 -30.19 -16.01
C ALA A 7 1.13 -29.79 -14.61
N ASN A 8 1.91 -30.19 -13.60
CA ASN A 8 1.71 -29.76 -12.22
C ASN A 8 2.20 -28.32 -12.15
N SER A 9 1.45 -27.39 -12.75
CA SER A 9 1.80 -25.98 -12.77
C SER A 9 1.70 -25.45 -11.35
N GLN A 10 2.86 -25.16 -10.75
CA GLN A 10 2.95 -24.48 -9.47
C GLN A 10 2.17 -23.17 -9.53
N ILE A 11 1.27 -22.94 -8.57
CA ILE A 11 0.50 -21.69 -8.47
C ILE A 11 1.49 -20.56 -8.18
N VAL A 12 1.41 -19.48 -8.95
CA VAL A 12 2.29 -18.31 -8.80
C VAL A 12 1.48 -17.07 -8.42
N VAL A 13 2.13 -16.08 -7.82
CA VAL A 13 1.46 -14.84 -7.44
C VAL A 13 0.88 -14.15 -8.67
N GLY A 14 -0.39 -13.73 -8.60
CA GLY A 14 -1.12 -13.19 -9.75
C GLY A 14 -1.99 -14.21 -10.48
N ASP A 15 -1.94 -15.50 -10.11
CA ASP A 15 -2.92 -16.50 -10.54
C ASP A 15 -4.23 -16.35 -9.76
N ARG A 16 -5.37 -16.45 -10.44
CA ARG A 16 -6.70 -16.40 -9.79
C ARG A 16 -7.07 -17.70 -9.05
N ASN A 17 -6.18 -18.68 -9.01
CA ASN A 17 -6.47 -19.99 -8.41
C ASN A 17 -6.64 -19.87 -6.89
N LYS A 18 -7.87 -20.08 -6.41
CA LYS A 18 -8.25 -20.03 -4.99
C LYS A 18 -7.64 -21.16 -4.14
N ALA A 19 -6.94 -22.13 -4.76
CA ALA A 19 -6.12 -23.11 -4.06
C ALA A 19 -4.72 -22.55 -3.68
N ALA A 20 -4.43 -21.29 -4.01
CA ALA A 20 -3.20 -20.62 -3.58
C ALA A 20 -3.08 -20.62 -2.04
N PRO A 21 -1.86 -20.79 -1.48
CA PRO A 21 -1.67 -20.79 -0.03
C PRO A 21 -1.97 -19.44 0.62
N TRP A 22 -2.04 -18.36 -0.16
CA TRP A 22 -2.41 -17.00 0.26
C TRP A 22 -3.88 -16.65 -0.02
N TYR A 23 -4.76 -17.64 -0.22
CA TYR A 23 -6.21 -17.42 -0.31
C TYR A 23 -6.91 -18.03 0.92
N SER A 24 -7.20 -17.21 1.92
CA SER A 24 -7.80 -17.65 3.18
C SER A 24 -9.32 -17.80 3.05
N ILE A 25 -9.90 -18.91 3.49
CA ILE A 25 -11.37 -19.08 3.44
C ILE A 25 -12.06 -18.23 4.52
N GLU A 26 -11.44 -18.14 5.69
CA GLU A 26 -12.00 -17.42 6.84
C GLU A 26 -11.41 -16.02 6.96
N ALA A 27 -12.30 -15.03 7.15
CA ALA A 27 -11.91 -13.67 7.45
C ALA A 27 -11.60 -13.52 8.95
N GLN A 28 -10.39 -13.10 9.29
CA GLN A 28 -10.03 -12.67 10.64
C GLN A 28 -10.24 -11.16 10.74
N ILE A 29 -11.39 -10.74 11.27
CA ILE A 29 -11.76 -9.32 11.38
C ILE A 29 -11.34 -8.80 12.75
N SER A 30 -10.35 -7.91 12.78
CA SER A 30 -9.90 -7.27 14.02
C SER A 30 -10.99 -6.37 14.62
N PRO A 31 -10.94 -6.08 15.94
CA PRO A 31 -11.86 -5.12 16.56
C PRO A 31 -11.83 -3.75 15.88
N GLU A 32 -10.67 -3.34 15.36
CA GLU A 32 -10.48 -2.08 14.65
C GLU A 32 -11.15 -2.09 13.26
N ALA A 33 -10.95 -3.16 12.48
CA ALA A 33 -11.63 -3.36 11.21
C ALA A 33 -13.15 -3.42 11.38
N ARG A 34 -13.61 -4.16 12.40
CA ARG A 34 -15.03 -4.21 12.76
C ARG A 34 -15.58 -2.83 13.06
N LYS A 35 -14.89 -2.05 13.89
CA LYS A 35 -15.29 -0.69 14.24
C LYS A 35 -15.40 0.22 13.00
N MET A 36 -14.41 0.17 12.11
CA MET A 36 -14.45 0.92 10.85
C MET A 36 -15.65 0.50 9.97
N LEU A 37 -15.89 -0.80 9.81
CA LEU A 37 -17.01 -1.29 8.99
C LEU A 37 -18.38 -0.92 9.59
N GLU A 38 -18.54 -1.00 10.91
CA GLU A 38 -19.79 -0.69 11.59
C GLU A 38 -20.04 0.84 11.67
N GLU A 39 -19.06 1.61 12.13
CA GLU A 39 -19.24 3.05 12.39
C GLU A 39 -19.04 3.93 11.16
N TYR A 40 -18.01 3.66 10.34
CA TYR A 40 -17.71 4.47 9.16
C TYR A 40 -18.57 4.05 7.97
N ALA A 41 -18.62 2.74 7.69
CA ALA A 41 -19.33 2.22 6.53
C ALA A 41 -20.82 1.92 6.80
N GLY A 42 -21.26 1.93 8.06
CA GLY A 42 -22.66 1.68 8.41
C GLY A 42 -23.11 0.25 8.09
N ILE A 43 -22.20 -0.73 8.19
CA ILE A 43 -22.52 -2.14 7.98
C ILE A 43 -23.12 -2.70 9.27
N PRO A 44 -24.31 -3.35 9.23
CA PRO A 44 -24.89 -3.98 10.42
C PRO A 44 -23.94 -5.00 11.05
N PRO A 45 -23.81 -5.07 12.40
CA PRO A 45 -22.84 -5.94 13.07
C PRO A 45 -22.92 -7.43 12.68
N ASP A 46 -24.13 -7.91 12.36
CA ASP A 46 -24.45 -9.26 11.91
C ASP A 46 -24.13 -9.52 10.42
N GLU A 47 -24.00 -8.47 9.61
CA GLU A 47 -23.64 -8.57 8.18
C GLU A 47 -22.13 -8.43 7.92
N VAL A 48 -21.34 -7.94 8.89
CA VAL A 48 -19.92 -7.60 8.71
C VAL A 48 -19.11 -8.74 8.08
N ARG A 49 -19.29 -9.97 8.56
CA ARG A 49 -18.52 -11.13 8.07
C ARG A 49 -18.83 -11.43 6.61
N ASP A 50 -20.11 -11.50 6.27
CA ASP A 50 -20.56 -11.87 4.93
C ASP A 50 -20.18 -10.78 3.92
N HIS A 51 -20.32 -9.51 4.31
CA HIS A 51 -19.85 -8.37 3.52
C HIS A 51 -18.35 -8.46 3.22
N VAL A 52 -17.51 -8.71 4.24
CA VAL A 52 -16.06 -8.82 4.06
C VAL A 52 -15.67 -9.96 3.13
N VAL A 53 -16.27 -11.14 3.27
CA VAL A 53 -15.95 -12.30 2.42
C VAL A 53 -16.40 -12.06 0.98
N ALA A 54 -17.58 -11.49 0.78
CA ALA A 54 -18.07 -11.12 -0.55
C ALA A 54 -17.17 -10.07 -1.21
N MET A 55 -16.74 -9.06 -0.45
CA MET A 55 -15.83 -8.03 -0.95
C MET A 55 -14.45 -8.62 -1.28
N ARG A 56 -13.90 -9.53 -0.46
CA ARG A 56 -12.64 -10.21 -0.80
C ARG A 56 -12.74 -10.91 -2.14
N ASP A 57 -13.80 -11.70 -2.37
CA ASP A 57 -14.00 -12.42 -3.62
C ASP A 57 -14.10 -11.46 -4.81
N LYS A 58 -14.82 -10.35 -4.64
CA LYS A 58 -14.93 -9.31 -5.68
C LYS A 58 -13.59 -8.64 -5.98
N ILE A 59 -12.84 -8.24 -4.95
CA ILE A 59 -11.54 -7.59 -5.09
C ILE A 59 -10.53 -8.56 -5.73
N TRP A 60 -10.59 -9.85 -5.37
CA TRP A 60 -9.73 -10.90 -5.95
C TRP A 60 -9.88 -11.05 -7.46
N GLU A 61 -11.09 -10.84 -7.99
CA GLU A 61 -11.34 -10.90 -9.44
C GLU A 61 -10.70 -9.73 -10.21
N VAL A 62 -10.53 -8.57 -9.56
CA VAL A 62 -9.81 -7.42 -10.13
C VAL A 62 -8.35 -7.83 -10.35
N PHE A 63 -7.63 -8.11 -9.27
CA PHE A 63 -6.29 -8.68 -9.34
C PHE A 63 -5.98 -9.53 -8.07
N PRO A 64 -5.47 -10.77 -8.20
CA PRO A 64 -5.36 -11.70 -7.08
C PRO A 64 -4.03 -11.54 -6.32
N TYR A 65 -3.80 -10.38 -5.69
CA TYR A 65 -2.65 -10.22 -4.80
C TYR A 65 -2.82 -11.04 -3.51
N PRO A 66 -1.72 -11.54 -2.91
CA PRO A 66 -1.77 -12.26 -1.64
C PRO A 66 -2.47 -11.49 -0.53
N CYS A 67 -2.22 -10.17 -0.47
CA CYS A 67 -2.85 -9.28 0.49
C CYS A 67 -4.38 -9.24 0.38
N ILE A 68 -4.95 -9.48 -0.79
CA ILE A 68 -6.41 -9.58 -0.95
C ILE A 68 -6.91 -10.90 -0.40
N GLY A 69 -6.25 -12.00 -0.77
CA GLY A 69 -6.64 -13.34 -0.32
C GLY A 69 -6.54 -13.52 1.20
N GLU A 70 -5.65 -12.79 1.85
CA GLU A 70 -5.42 -12.76 3.30
C GLU A 70 -6.15 -11.61 4.02
N PHE A 71 -7.06 -10.91 3.34
CA PHE A 71 -7.90 -9.82 3.90
C PHE A 71 -7.13 -8.57 4.40
N HIS A 72 -5.91 -8.31 3.93
CA HIS A 72 -5.13 -7.14 4.36
C HIS A 72 -5.71 -5.78 3.95
N PHE A 73 -6.76 -5.76 3.12
CA PHE A 73 -7.57 -4.56 2.91
C PHE A 73 -8.37 -4.13 4.16
N LEU A 74 -8.33 -4.92 5.24
CA LEU A 74 -8.86 -4.57 6.57
C LEU A 74 -7.78 -4.04 7.52
N ASP A 75 -6.50 -4.03 7.11
CA ASP A 75 -5.39 -3.60 7.95
C ASP A 75 -5.06 -2.12 7.70
N PHE A 76 -5.27 -1.27 8.70
CA PHE A 76 -5.00 0.18 8.65
C PHE A 76 -3.56 0.50 9.04
N ASN A 77 -2.63 -0.04 8.26
CA ASN A 77 -1.20 -0.05 8.57
C ASN A 77 -0.60 1.33 8.78
N LEU A 78 -1.09 2.37 8.08
CA LEU A 78 -0.63 3.75 8.24
C LEU A 78 -0.88 4.26 9.66
N SER A 79 -2.05 3.98 10.24
CA SER A 79 -2.40 4.42 11.61
C SER A 79 -1.56 3.76 12.71
N HIS A 80 -0.89 2.65 12.38
CA HIS A 80 0.01 1.94 13.30
C HIS A 80 1.46 2.39 13.19
N ARG A 81 1.76 3.38 12.35
CA ARG A 81 3.12 3.91 12.19
C ARG A 81 3.45 4.89 13.32
N PRO A 82 4.66 4.81 13.89
CA PRO A 82 5.11 5.78 14.90
C PRO A 82 4.97 7.25 14.48
N GLY A 83 5.12 7.56 13.18
CA GLY A 83 4.97 8.90 12.61
C GLY A 83 3.53 9.34 12.34
N TYR A 84 2.53 8.47 12.56
CA TYR A 84 1.13 8.78 12.27
C TYR A 84 0.58 9.98 13.05
N PRO A 85 0.84 10.15 14.36
CA PRO A 85 0.37 11.33 15.10
C PRO A 85 0.91 12.64 14.52
N GLN A 86 2.16 12.67 14.08
CA GLN A 86 2.77 13.86 13.46
C GLN A 86 2.18 14.12 12.07
N LEU A 87 1.89 13.07 11.31
CA LEU A 87 1.20 13.16 10.02
C LEU A 87 -0.21 13.74 10.18
N LEU A 88 -0.99 13.23 11.14
CA LEU A 88 -2.32 13.75 11.45
C LEU A 88 -2.27 15.23 11.85
N ALA A 89 -1.41 15.59 12.81
CA ALA A 89 -1.25 16.97 13.27
C ALA A 89 -0.92 17.91 12.10
N ARG A 90 0.01 17.51 11.22
CA ARG A 90 0.35 18.31 10.03
C ARG A 90 -0.85 18.54 9.11
N LEU A 91 -1.67 17.50 8.86
CA LEU A 91 -2.86 17.60 8.02
C LEU A 91 -4.01 18.38 8.68
N GLN A 92 -4.08 18.40 10.01
CA GLN A 92 -5.09 19.14 10.78
C GLN A 92 -4.73 20.62 10.93
N ASP A 93 -3.50 20.91 11.35
CA ASP A 93 -3.06 22.25 11.73
C ASP A 93 -2.82 23.15 10.52
N ASN A 94 -2.45 22.56 9.37
CA ASN A 94 -2.24 23.30 8.13
C ASN A 94 -3.42 23.12 7.16
N PRO A 95 -4.19 24.18 6.85
CA PRO A 95 -5.31 24.10 5.92
C PRO A 95 -4.88 23.68 4.50
N ASP A 96 -3.66 24.04 4.09
CA ASP A 96 -3.11 23.77 2.76
C ASP A 96 -2.29 22.47 2.69
N ALA A 97 -2.20 21.72 3.80
CA ALA A 97 -1.49 20.46 3.80
C ALA A 97 -2.28 19.37 3.07
N ARG A 98 -1.59 18.60 2.22
CA ARG A 98 -2.21 17.55 1.39
C ARG A 98 -1.52 16.22 1.56
N HIS A 99 -2.29 15.14 1.45
CA HIS A 99 -1.81 13.76 1.53
C HIS A 99 -1.93 13.05 0.18
N LEU A 100 -0.94 12.23 -0.13
CA LEU A 100 -0.90 11.38 -1.31
C LEU A 100 -0.84 9.90 -0.90
N ASP A 101 -1.83 9.11 -1.28
CA ASP A 101 -1.84 7.65 -1.08
C ASP A 101 -1.53 6.94 -2.42
N ILE A 102 -0.50 6.10 -2.47
CA ILE A 102 0.06 5.58 -3.73
C ILE A 102 -0.11 4.06 -3.79
N ALA A 103 -0.68 3.59 -4.90
CA ALA A 103 -1.14 2.22 -5.04
C ALA A 103 -2.09 1.87 -3.88
N CYS A 104 -3.13 2.72 -3.72
CA CYS A 104 -3.98 2.74 -2.54
C CYS A 104 -4.86 1.49 -2.40
N CYS A 105 -4.90 0.60 -3.39
CA CYS A 105 -5.81 -0.54 -3.45
C CYS A 105 -7.25 -0.04 -3.25
N VAL A 106 -7.98 -0.60 -2.28
CA VAL A 106 -9.34 -0.18 -1.95
C VAL A 106 -9.40 1.08 -1.09
N GLY A 107 -8.26 1.70 -0.76
CA GLY A 107 -8.16 2.95 -0.02
C GLY A 107 -8.56 2.79 1.44
N GLN A 108 -8.11 1.74 2.11
CA GLN A 108 -8.39 1.49 3.53
C GLN A 108 -7.65 2.49 4.44
N ASP A 109 -6.38 2.79 4.16
CA ASP A 109 -5.56 3.69 4.97
C ASP A 109 -6.02 5.15 4.85
N LEU A 110 -6.34 5.62 3.63
CA LEU A 110 -6.92 6.95 3.46
C LEU A 110 -8.27 7.11 4.18
N ARG A 111 -9.10 6.06 4.21
CA ARG A 111 -10.38 6.12 4.92
C ARG A 111 -10.19 6.11 6.43
N ARG A 112 -9.12 5.48 6.90
CA ARG A 112 -8.72 5.63 8.31
C ARG A 112 -8.31 7.06 8.62
N LEU A 113 -7.54 7.74 7.76
CA LEU A 113 -7.27 9.18 7.96
C LEU A 113 -8.56 9.99 8.06
N VAL A 114 -9.54 9.72 7.21
CA VAL A 114 -10.85 10.41 7.23
C VAL A 114 -11.61 10.12 8.52
N TYR A 115 -11.65 8.86 8.96
CA TYR A 115 -12.26 8.49 10.22
C TYR A 115 -11.61 9.17 11.43
N ASP A 116 -10.27 9.37 11.38
CA ASP A 116 -9.51 10.09 12.41
C ASP A 116 -9.60 11.63 12.28
N GLY A 117 -10.51 12.14 11.44
CA GLY A 117 -10.88 13.56 11.38
C GLY A 117 -10.18 14.38 10.29
N ILE A 118 -9.47 13.75 9.35
CA ILE A 118 -8.91 14.46 8.20
C ILE A 118 -10.00 14.72 7.16
N ASP A 119 -10.09 15.95 6.65
CA ASP A 119 -10.94 16.25 5.51
C ASP A 119 -10.45 15.47 4.27
N SER A 120 -11.29 14.56 3.79
CA SER A 120 -11.04 13.73 2.60
C SER A 120 -10.67 14.53 1.35
N SER A 121 -11.06 15.81 1.24
CA SER A 121 -10.70 16.70 0.12
C SER A 121 -9.19 17.01 0.06
N LYS A 122 -8.48 16.87 1.18
CA LYS A 122 -7.02 17.04 1.27
C LYS A 122 -6.25 15.84 0.73
N ILE A 123 -6.93 14.73 0.44
CA ILE A 123 -6.31 13.48 0.03
C ILE A 123 -6.47 13.28 -1.48
N VAL A 124 -5.37 12.91 -2.12
CA VAL A 124 -5.36 12.32 -3.46
C VAL A 124 -4.86 10.90 -3.37
N ALA A 125 -5.48 9.99 -4.09
CA ALA A 125 -5.09 8.60 -4.14
C ALA A 125 -4.82 8.16 -5.58
N ILE A 126 -3.71 7.45 -5.79
CA ILE A 126 -3.30 6.92 -7.09
C ILE A 126 -3.45 5.40 -7.06
N GLU A 127 -4.13 4.84 -8.05
CA GLU A 127 -4.31 3.40 -8.18
C GLU A 127 -4.33 2.99 -9.66
N LEU A 128 -3.64 1.91 -9.99
CA LEU A 128 -3.54 1.39 -11.35
C LEU A 128 -4.83 0.70 -11.78
N GLU A 129 -5.50 0.01 -10.86
CA GLU A 129 -6.68 -0.80 -11.15
C GLU A 129 -7.97 -0.06 -10.76
N GLN A 130 -8.73 0.41 -11.75
CA GLN A 130 -10.02 1.08 -11.51
C GLN A 130 -10.99 0.20 -10.69
N GLY A 131 -10.93 -1.12 -10.87
CA GLY A 131 -11.74 -2.07 -10.11
C GLY A 131 -11.50 -2.03 -8.60
N TYR A 132 -10.29 -1.68 -8.14
CA TYR A 132 -10.01 -1.53 -6.71
C TYR A 132 -10.63 -0.27 -6.14
N ILE A 133 -10.58 0.84 -6.88
CA ILE A 133 -11.23 2.09 -6.50
C ILE A 133 -12.74 1.84 -6.32
N ASP A 134 -13.37 1.19 -7.30
CA ASP A 134 -14.79 0.89 -7.26
C ASP A 134 -15.18 -0.07 -6.13
N ALA A 135 -14.38 -1.12 -5.92
CA ALA A 135 -14.58 -2.04 -4.81
C ALA A 135 -14.40 -1.33 -3.45
N GLY A 136 -13.49 -0.37 -3.31
CA GLY A 136 -13.32 0.42 -2.10
C GLY A 136 -14.58 1.23 -1.75
N TYR A 137 -15.20 1.87 -2.74
CA TYR A 137 -16.47 2.57 -2.52
C TYR A 137 -17.61 1.65 -2.04
N GLU A 138 -17.61 0.40 -2.50
CA GLU A 138 -18.61 -0.59 -2.06
C GLU A 138 -18.30 -1.18 -0.68
N LEU A 139 -17.02 -1.47 -0.41
CA LEU A 139 -16.56 -1.97 0.88
C LEU A 139 -16.92 -0.99 2.00
N PHE A 140 -16.71 0.30 1.78
CA PHE A 140 -16.87 1.35 2.79
C PHE A 140 -18.15 2.19 2.65
N ARG A 141 -18.99 1.92 1.64
CA ARG A 141 -20.30 2.58 1.40
C ARG A 141 -20.26 4.11 1.38
N ASP A 142 -19.18 4.70 0.85
CA ASP A 142 -18.88 6.13 1.02
C ASP A 142 -18.79 6.92 -0.29
N ARG A 143 -19.31 6.39 -1.40
CA ARG A 143 -19.26 7.04 -2.72
C ARG A 143 -19.79 8.47 -2.75
N VAL A 144 -20.76 8.79 -1.88
CA VAL A 144 -21.37 10.13 -1.80
C VAL A 144 -20.62 11.05 -0.83
N SER A 145 -20.12 10.51 0.28
CA SER A 145 -19.51 11.28 1.37
C SER A 145 -18.02 11.55 1.14
N LEU A 146 -17.26 10.58 0.63
CA LEU A 146 -15.83 10.69 0.42
C LEU A 146 -15.50 11.68 -0.71
N LYS A 147 -14.70 12.72 -0.41
CA LYS A 147 -14.28 13.77 -1.35
C LYS A 147 -12.85 13.60 -1.87
N THR A 148 -12.19 12.51 -1.49
CA THR A 148 -10.87 12.13 -2.00
C THR A 148 -10.88 12.05 -3.51
N ARG A 149 -9.89 12.68 -4.14
CA ARG A 149 -9.70 12.57 -5.59
C ARG A 149 -8.89 11.31 -5.89
N PHE A 150 -9.51 10.35 -6.55
CA PHE A 150 -8.80 9.21 -7.12
C PHE A 150 -8.25 9.54 -8.51
N VAL A 151 -7.04 9.09 -8.80
CA VAL A 151 -6.40 9.16 -10.11
C VAL A 151 -6.05 7.75 -10.54
N ASN A 152 -6.77 7.25 -11.54
CA ASN A 152 -6.45 5.97 -12.15
C ASN A 152 -5.26 6.10 -13.11
N ALA A 153 -4.06 5.76 -12.65
CA ALA A 153 -2.80 5.99 -13.36
C ALA A 153 -1.72 4.97 -12.98
N ASP A 154 -0.79 4.74 -13.90
CA ASP A 154 0.42 3.96 -13.66
C ASP A 154 1.54 4.87 -13.13
N MET A 155 2.08 4.55 -11.95
CA MET A 155 3.21 5.29 -11.39
C MET A 155 4.49 5.17 -12.23
N LEU A 156 4.61 4.13 -13.07
CA LEU A 156 5.73 3.95 -14.00
C LEU A 156 5.60 4.79 -15.28
N ASP A 157 4.41 5.27 -15.62
CA ASP A 157 4.20 6.16 -16.76
C ASP A 157 4.59 7.60 -16.43
N ASP A 158 5.90 7.88 -16.45
CA ASP A 158 6.50 9.19 -16.09
C ASP A 158 6.04 10.37 -16.98
N GLY A 159 5.19 10.14 -17.99
CA GLY A 159 4.56 11.17 -18.83
C GLY A 159 3.08 11.43 -18.56
N ASP A 160 2.48 10.84 -17.52
CA ASP A 160 1.07 11.11 -17.18
C ASP A 160 0.85 12.57 -16.73
N ALA A 161 0.29 13.37 -17.65
CA ALA A 161 0.03 14.80 -17.45
C ALA A 161 -0.87 15.12 -16.24
N ARG A 162 -1.70 14.18 -15.77
CA ARG A 162 -2.55 14.39 -14.58
C ARG A 162 -1.73 14.36 -13.31
N LEU A 163 -0.68 13.54 -13.27
CA LEU A 163 0.26 13.47 -12.17
C LEU A 163 1.24 14.65 -12.23
N ASP A 164 1.73 15.00 -13.43
CA ASP A 164 2.61 16.16 -13.62
C ASP A 164 1.93 17.48 -13.17
N ALA A 165 0.62 17.61 -13.39
CA ALA A 165 -0.16 18.77 -12.94
C ALA A 165 -0.27 18.89 -11.40
N MET A 166 0.17 17.89 -10.63
CA MET A 166 0.13 17.89 -9.16
C MET A 166 1.53 17.91 -8.53
N GLU A 167 2.58 18.17 -9.30
CA GLU A 167 3.93 18.32 -8.77
C GLU A 167 4.06 19.41 -7.71
N GLY A 168 4.86 19.15 -6.68
CA GLY A 168 5.11 20.11 -5.61
C GLY A 168 3.90 20.40 -4.73
N THR A 169 2.86 19.56 -4.72
CA THR A 169 1.60 19.89 -4.03
C THR A 169 1.35 19.13 -2.73
N PHE A 170 2.09 18.07 -2.44
CA PHE A 170 1.82 17.18 -1.31
C PHE A 170 2.83 17.32 -0.17
N ASP A 171 2.33 17.24 1.05
CA ASP A 171 3.12 17.33 2.28
C ASP A 171 3.57 15.97 2.78
N THR A 172 2.74 14.96 2.51
CA THR A 172 2.94 13.60 2.97
C THR A 172 2.54 12.61 1.88
N ALA A 173 3.31 11.53 1.74
CA ALA A 173 2.98 10.43 0.85
C ALA A 173 3.01 9.08 1.59
N HIS A 174 2.10 8.18 1.24
CA HIS A 174 2.04 6.82 1.75
C HIS A 174 2.27 5.78 0.65
N LEU A 175 3.15 4.81 0.91
CA LEU A 175 3.38 3.62 0.08
C LEU A 175 3.21 2.36 0.95
N GLY A 176 1.95 1.93 1.10
CA GLY A 176 1.58 0.84 2.01
C GLY A 176 1.53 -0.52 1.32
N LEU A 177 2.69 -1.18 1.18
CA LEU A 177 2.83 -2.56 0.65
C LEU A 177 2.89 -2.67 -0.89
N CYS A 178 3.42 -1.66 -1.60
CA CYS A 178 3.54 -1.69 -3.07
C CYS A 178 4.97 -1.74 -3.63
N LEU A 179 5.99 -1.21 -2.93
CA LEU A 179 7.35 -1.08 -3.49
C LEU A 179 7.96 -2.39 -4.01
N HIS A 180 7.67 -3.47 -3.30
CA HIS A 180 8.14 -4.82 -3.62
C HIS A 180 7.39 -5.45 -4.82
N LEU A 181 6.56 -4.70 -5.52
CA LEU A 181 6.00 -5.12 -6.82
C LEU A 181 6.97 -4.83 -7.98
N TRP A 182 8.02 -4.04 -7.75
CA TRP A 182 8.90 -3.52 -8.79
C TRP A 182 10.36 -4.00 -8.63
N THR A 183 11.07 -4.06 -9.76
CA THR A 183 12.55 -4.16 -9.78
C THR A 183 13.18 -2.89 -9.22
N ARG A 184 14.49 -2.92 -8.99
CA ARG A 184 15.22 -1.74 -8.54
C ARG A 184 15.01 -0.51 -9.44
N GLU A 185 15.10 -0.70 -10.76
CA GLU A 185 15.00 0.38 -11.76
C GLU A 185 13.61 1.02 -11.70
N ASN A 186 12.58 0.20 -11.62
CA ASN A 186 11.19 0.65 -11.54
C ASN A 186 10.91 1.33 -10.20
N GLN A 187 11.47 0.86 -9.08
CA GLN A 187 11.38 1.56 -7.80
C GLN A 187 12.02 2.95 -7.87
N MET A 188 13.15 3.09 -8.56
CA MET A 188 13.79 4.41 -8.77
C MET A 188 12.91 5.36 -9.59
N VAL A 189 12.23 4.86 -10.63
CA VAL A 189 11.25 5.66 -11.41
C VAL A 189 10.12 6.14 -10.52
N VAL A 190 9.48 5.22 -9.79
CA VAL A 190 8.36 5.54 -8.90
C VAL A 190 8.79 6.54 -7.82
N LEU A 191 9.88 6.27 -7.10
CA LEU A 191 10.31 7.12 -5.99
C LEU A 191 10.75 8.52 -6.46
N ARG A 192 11.42 8.67 -7.61
CA ARG A 192 11.69 10.00 -8.19
C ARG A 192 10.41 10.76 -8.49
N ARG A 193 9.40 10.08 -9.02
CA ARG A 193 8.10 10.69 -9.28
C ARG A 193 7.40 11.11 -7.99
N VAL A 194 7.43 10.27 -6.96
CA VAL A 194 6.91 10.63 -5.64
C VAL A 194 7.61 11.88 -5.11
N ILE A 195 8.95 11.95 -5.21
CA ILE A 195 9.70 13.13 -4.78
C ILE A 195 9.25 14.39 -5.56
N ARG A 196 8.99 14.30 -6.87
CA ARG A 196 8.45 15.42 -7.68
C ARG A 196 7.05 15.85 -7.26
N LEU A 197 6.18 14.90 -6.92
CA LEU A 197 4.81 15.16 -6.44
C LEU A 197 4.78 15.89 -5.09
N LEU A 198 5.76 15.62 -4.25
CA LEU A 198 5.90 16.25 -2.94
C LEU A 198 6.41 17.70 -3.03
N LYS A 199 6.02 18.53 -2.05
CA LYS A 199 6.59 19.87 -1.84
C LYS A 199 8.10 19.76 -1.62
N GLN A 200 8.85 20.71 -2.18
CA GLN A 200 10.29 20.76 -2.05
C GLN A 200 10.73 21.58 -0.83
N GLU A 201 10.23 21.22 0.36
CA GLU A 201 10.50 21.92 1.62
C GLU A 201 10.80 20.95 2.80
N PRO A 202 11.48 21.42 3.86
CA PRO A 202 11.77 20.59 5.03
C PRO A 202 10.50 20.09 5.75
N GLY A 203 10.59 18.90 6.34
CA GLY A 203 9.51 18.30 7.12
C GLY A 203 8.45 17.55 6.29
N VAL A 204 8.53 17.59 4.97
CA VAL A 204 7.73 16.72 4.07
C VAL A 204 8.07 15.26 4.35
N MET A 205 7.05 14.38 4.33
CA MET A 205 7.22 12.99 4.77
C MET A 205 6.83 11.96 3.72
N ILE A 206 7.58 10.86 3.68
CA ILE A 206 7.18 9.63 3.00
C ILE A 206 7.12 8.53 4.05
N VAL A 207 5.98 7.85 4.15
CA VAL A 207 5.76 6.77 5.10
C VAL A 207 5.32 5.53 4.34
N GLY A 208 5.76 4.35 4.76
CA GLY A 208 5.30 3.14 4.12
C GLY A 208 5.97 1.90 4.65
N HIS A 209 5.72 0.82 3.93
CA HIS A 209 6.31 -0.48 4.19
C HIS A 209 6.27 -1.35 2.94
N ALA A 210 7.13 -2.36 2.91
CA ALA A 210 7.20 -3.33 1.84
C ALA A 210 7.67 -4.69 2.36
N ALA A 211 7.41 -5.76 1.60
CA ALA A 211 8.09 -7.02 1.80
C ALA A 211 9.60 -6.85 1.52
N GLY A 212 10.42 -7.41 2.39
CA GLY A 212 11.87 -7.32 2.36
C GLY A 212 12.57 -8.66 2.55
N HIS A 213 13.85 -8.69 2.19
CA HIS A 213 14.72 -9.85 2.32
C HIS A 213 15.92 -9.49 3.22
N ALA A 214 16.64 -10.47 3.77
CA ALA A 214 17.76 -10.30 4.70
C ALA A 214 18.97 -9.86 3.88
N ASP A 215 19.09 -10.46 2.69
CA ASP A 215 20.16 -10.20 1.74
C ASP A 215 19.87 -9.07 0.75
N GLY A 216 18.68 -8.45 0.79
CA GLY A 216 18.35 -7.36 -0.13
C GLY A 216 18.34 -7.80 -1.61
N ILE A 217 17.57 -8.83 -1.95
CA ILE A 217 17.68 -9.56 -3.22
C ILE A 217 16.44 -9.41 -4.11
N GLU A 218 16.60 -9.61 -5.42
CA GLU A 218 15.47 -9.80 -6.32
C GLU A 218 14.93 -11.23 -6.20
N LEU A 219 13.61 -11.33 -5.98
CA LEU A 219 12.88 -12.59 -5.95
C LEU A 219 11.78 -12.59 -7.00
N PRO A 220 11.28 -13.78 -7.40
CA PRO A 220 10.05 -13.86 -8.18
C PRO A 220 8.88 -13.18 -7.47
N GLY A 221 8.26 -12.23 -8.15
CA GLY A 221 7.04 -11.54 -7.75
C GLY A 221 5.86 -11.96 -8.60
N ILE A 222 5.10 -10.97 -9.07
CA ILE A 222 3.88 -11.18 -9.87
C ILE A 222 4.21 -11.90 -11.17
N HIS A 223 3.51 -13.00 -11.44
CA HIS A 223 3.73 -13.87 -12.61
C HIS A 223 5.21 -14.26 -12.78
N ASN A 224 5.91 -14.49 -11.67
CA ASN A 224 7.35 -14.76 -11.60
C ASN A 224 8.27 -13.67 -12.16
N LYS A 225 7.77 -12.45 -12.39
CA LYS A 225 8.62 -11.32 -12.78
C LYS A 225 9.50 -10.91 -11.60
N PRO A 226 10.76 -10.51 -11.82
CA PRO A 226 11.65 -10.12 -10.74
C PRO A 226 11.12 -8.88 -10.01
N ALA A 227 11.28 -8.87 -8.70
CA ALA A 227 11.02 -7.70 -7.88
C ALA A 227 11.99 -7.66 -6.69
N LEU A 228 12.51 -6.47 -6.39
CA LEU A 228 13.48 -6.29 -5.33
C LEU A 228 12.78 -6.35 -3.95
N ARG A 229 13.38 -7.11 -3.04
CA ARG A 229 13.03 -7.17 -1.63
C ARG A 229 14.16 -6.55 -0.82
N HIS A 230 13.95 -5.35 -0.33
CA HIS A 230 14.98 -4.62 0.39
C HIS A 230 15.39 -5.28 1.71
N ASN A 231 16.67 -5.15 2.04
CA ASN A 231 17.18 -5.11 3.41
C ASN A 231 17.52 -3.65 3.76
N LEU A 232 18.12 -3.40 4.93
CA LEU A 232 18.52 -2.05 5.33
C LEU A 232 19.56 -1.44 4.37
N GLU A 233 20.61 -2.19 4.03
CA GLU A 233 21.71 -1.70 3.18
C GLU A 233 21.24 -1.28 1.79
N THR A 234 20.45 -2.12 1.11
CA THR A 234 19.94 -1.83 -0.22
C THR A 234 18.95 -0.66 -0.22
N TRP A 235 18.20 -0.48 0.87
CA TRP A 235 17.30 0.67 1.05
C TRP A 235 18.08 1.97 1.22
N GLU A 236 19.08 1.98 2.10
CA GLU A 236 19.95 3.14 2.33
C GLU A 236 20.71 3.53 1.06
N LYS A 237 21.26 2.54 0.33
CA LYS A 237 21.93 2.77 -0.96
C LYS A 237 21.00 3.38 -2.00
N MET A 238 19.76 2.92 -2.08
CA MET A 238 18.77 3.49 -3.01
C MET A 238 18.48 4.96 -2.68
N TRP A 239 18.31 5.29 -1.41
CA TRP A 239 18.05 6.67 -0.98
C TRP A 239 19.25 7.59 -1.10
N ALA A 240 20.47 7.09 -0.93
CA ALA A 240 21.68 7.84 -1.23
C ALA A 240 21.72 8.27 -2.71
N GLU A 241 21.42 7.34 -3.63
CA GLU A 241 21.36 7.62 -5.06
C GLU A 241 20.19 8.57 -5.42
N LEU A 242 19.00 8.37 -4.85
CA LEU A 242 17.87 9.29 -5.04
C LEU A 242 18.21 10.71 -4.56
N SER A 243 18.88 10.83 -3.41
CA SER A 243 19.29 12.13 -2.85
C SER A 243 20.26 12.86 -3.78
N GLU A 244 21.24 12.16 -4.34
CA GLU A 244 22.17 12.70 -5.33
C GLU A 244 21.44 13.15 -6.61
N GLN A 245 20.60 12.28 -7.18
CA GLN A 245 19.90 12.55 -8.45
C GLN A 245 18.89 13.69 -8.35
N THR A 246 18.26 13.87 -7.18
CA THR A 246 17.19 14.86 -6.99
C THR A 246 17.67 16.12 -6.28
N GLY A 247 18.94 16.18 -5.85
CA GLY A 247 19.47 17.29 -5.06
C GLY A 247 18.74 17.49 -3.74
N SER A 248 18.21 16.42 -3.15
CA SER A 248 17.43 16.46 -1.91
C SER A 248 18.16 15.74 -0.78
N LYS A 249 17.76 16.02 0.46
CA LYS A 249 18.29 15.37 1.66
C LYS A 249 17.14 14.80 2.48
N TRP A 250 17.35 13.60 3.00
CA TRP A 250 16.34 12.86 3.73
C TRP A 250 16.92 12.25 4.99
N LYS A 251 16.20 12.43 6.09
CA LYS A 251 16.39 11.65 7.30
C LYS A 251 15.64 10.34 7.16
N LEU A 252 16.36 9.23 7.23
CA LEU A 252 15.80 7.88 7.12
C LEU A 252 15.54 7.29 8.50
N ARG A 253 14.32 6.79 8.72
CA ARG A 253 14.02 5.87 9.82
C ARG A 253 13.44 4.59 9.23
N THR A 254 14.24 3.54 9.28
CA THR A 254 13.90 2.23 8.70
C THR A 254 13.82 1.18 9.81
N VAL A 255 12.82 0.32 9.73
CA VAL A 255 12.62 -0.79 10.67
C VAL A 255 12.43 -2.08 9.88
N VAL A 256 13.19 -3.10 10.27
CA VAL A 256 13.07 -4.47 9.76
C VAL A 256 12.35 -5.29 10.82
N SER A 257 11.25 -5.94 10.48
CA SER A 257 10.44 -6.68 11.46
C SER A 257 9.66 -7.84 10.83
N GLU A 258 9.29 -8.83 11.64
CA GLU A 258 8.33 -9.87 11.22
C GLU A 258 6.88 -9.39 11.23
N GLN A 259 6.60 -8.15 11.64
CA GLN A 259 5.24 -7.58 11.65
C GLN A 259 5.21 -6.11 11.23
N ILE A 260 4.06 -5.65 10.75
CA ILE A 260 3.81 -4.25 10.41
C ILE A 260 3.23 -3.53 11.63
N GLY A 261 3.96 -2.52 12.12
CA GLY A 261 3.54 -1.77 13.31
C GLY A 261 3.46 -2.64 14.57
N THR A 262 2.74 -2.16 15.59
CA THR A 262 2.66 -2.85 16.89
C THR A 262 1.48 -3.83 17.01
N ARG A 263 0.53 -3.77 16.08
CA ARG A 263 -0.72 -4.57 16.08
C ARG A 263 -1.13 -5.08 14.68
N GLY A 264 -0.30 -4.87 13.67
CA GLY A 264 -0.67 -5.13 12.28
C GLY A 264 -0.26 -6.51 11.78
N VAL A 265 -0.17 -6.61 10.45
CA VAL A 265 0.09 -7.84 9.71
C VAL A 265 1.38 -8.51 10.17
N VAL A 266 1.31 -9.80 10.48
CA VAL A 266 2.48 -10.66 10.76
C VAL A 266 2.99 -11.32 9.48
N ARG A 267 4.25 -11.74 9.49
CA ARG A 267 4.88 -12.48 8.40
C ARG A 267 4.03 -13.71 8.06
N PRO A 268 3.54 -13.85 6.82
CA PRO A 268 2.73 -14.99 6.45
C PRO A 268 3.50 -16.31 6.54
N SER A 269 2.82 -17.40 6.86
CA SER A 269 3.47 -18.72 7.00
C SER A 269 4.03 -19.27 5.70
N TRP A 270 3.52 -18.80 4.55
CA TRP A 270 4.00 -19.17 3.22
C TRP A 270 5.26 -18.38 2.79
N TRP A 271 5.68 -17.39 3.57
CA TRP A 271 6.97 -16.73 3.36
C TRP A 271 8.12 -17.60 3.85
N GLY A 272 9.25 -17.55 3.15
CA GLY A 272 10.52 -18.10 3.64
C GLY A 272 10.90 -17.50 5.01
N THR A 273 11.71 -18.23 5.79
CA THR A 273 12.29 -17.74 7.06
C THR A 273 13.09 -16.47 6.85
N ASP A 274 13.74 -16.41 5.69
CA ASP A 274 14.28 -15.20 5.15
C ASP A 274 13.18 -14.42 4.44
N MET A 275 12.15 -13.96 5.12
CA MET A 275 11.37 -12.81 4.64
C MET A 275 10.98 -11.96 5.85
N ARG A 276 10.70 -10.69 5.61
CA ARG A 276 10.36 -9.72 6.67
C ARG A 276 9.67 -8.52 6.06
N TYR A 277 9.16 -7.63 6.88
CA TYR A 277 8.76 -6.31 6.47
C TYR A 277 9.91 -5.33 6.63
N VAL A 278 10.01 -4.40 5.68
CA VAL A 278 10.81 -3.17 5.79
C VAL A 278 9.82 -2.02 5.87
N GLY A 279 9.67 -1.43 7.04
CA GLY A 279 8.91 -0.20 7.24
C GLY A 279 9.83 1.01 7.22
N PHE A 280 9.38 2.10 6.62
CA PHE A 280 10.16 3.33 6.49
C PHE A 280 9.34 4.58 6.82
N GLU A 281 10.02 5.55 7.41
CA GLU A 281 9.58 6.93 7.61
C GLU A 281 10.73 7.82 7.17
N LEU A 282 10.49 8.66 6.17
CA LEU A 282 11.48 9.54 5.57
C LEU A 282 11.02 10.96 5.75
N THR A 283 11.91 11.84 6.18
CA THR A 283 11.60 13.26 6.36
C THR A 283 12.62 14.10 5.61
N ARG A 284 12.14 15.03 4.77
CA ARG A 284 13.01 15.94 4.01
C ARG A 284 13.69 16.93 4.95
N GLU A 285 14.99 17.16 4.76
CA GLU A 285 15.80 18.13 5.51
C GLU A 285 15.92 19.49 4.83
#